data_AF-A0A957LVW9-F1
#
_entry.id   AF-A0A957LVW9-F1
#
_cell.length_a   1.000
_cell.length_b   1.000
_cell.length_c   1.000
_cell.angle_alpha   90.00
_cell.angle_beta   90.00
_cell.angle_gamma   90.00
#
_symmetry.space_group_name_H-M   'P 1'
#
loop_
_entity.id
_entity.type
_entity.pdbx_description
1 polymer ?
#
loop_
_entity_poly.entity_id
_entity_poly.type
_entity_poly.pdbx_seq_one_letter_code
_entity_poly.pdbx_strand_id
1 'polypeptide(L)'
;GITSIDPLAHNLLFERFLSSDKFTMPDIDIDFAADRREEVIQYVYAKYGHSHAAMVCNHVTYQARSALRDIGKALGLPEESITRIQGRLDTNDPGKAADVIEGWGEENSQWSMGNGQLSTSGEVENGRWSIVNGRLSTGRDGTGQGEEVNGQRSMVNGQLSTGGDEQPSTLPLTIDNSPLTVDHLLPLLLRHIAGCPRHLSIHSGGMLITRAPLDAIVPLEPATMPGRFVCQWDKESVEDAGLIKIDLLALRTLGLVSEALGYIAGA
;
A
#
# COMPACT_ATOMS: atom_id res chain seq x y z
N GLY A 1 38.14 1.94 3.10
CA GLY A 1 37.46 3.25 3.04
C GLY A 1 35.97 3.01 2.86
N ILE A 2 35.19 4.07 2.60
CA ILE A 2 33.75 3.94 2.25
C ILE A 2 33.61 3.34 0.85
N THR A 3 34.39 3.84 -0.11
CA THR A 3 34.52 3.25 -1.46
C THR A 3 35.82 2.47 -1.60
N SER A 4 35.79 1.45 -2.46
CA SER A 4 36.94 0.64 -2.87
C SER A 4 37.49 1.04 -4.25
N ILE A 5 36.89 2.04 -4.90
CA ILE A 5 37.29 2.55 -6.22
C ILE A 5 38.19 3.77 -6.04
N ASP A 6 39.30 3.83 -6.79
CA ASP A 6 40.16 5.01 -6.84
C ASP A 6 39.51 6.10 -7.73
N PRO A 7 39.03 7.21 -7.14
CA PRO A 7 38.35 8.24 -7.91
C PRO A 7 39.30 8.98 -8.87
N LEU A 8 40.59 9.10 -8.55
CA LEU A 8 41.56 9.81 -9.39
C LEU A 8 41.89 8.98 -10.63
N ALA A 9 42.08 7.67 -10.48
CA ALA A 9 42.33 6.78 -11.61
C ALA A 9 41.17 6.73 -12.61
N HIS A 10 39.94 6.92 -12.14
CA HIS A 10 38.72 6.86 -12.95
C HIS A 10 38.16 8.25 -13.34
N ASN A 11 38.89 9.33 -13.08
CA ASN A 11 38.46 10.71 -13.36
C ASN A 11 37.06 11.04 -12.78
N LEU A 12 36.77 10.53 -11.57
CA LEU A 12 35.53 10.83 -10.87
C LEU A 12 35.66 12.19 -10.17
N LEU A 13 34.68 13.06 -10.40
CA LEU A 13 34.65 14.42 -9.86
C LEU A 13 34.05 14.42 -8.45
N PHE A 14 34.78 14.97 -7.48
CA PHE A 14 34.30 15.09 -6.10
C PHE A 14 33.10 16.04 -6.00
N GLU A 15 33.07 17.09 -6.81
CA GLU A 15 32.04 18.12 -6.84
C GLU A 15 30.66 17.57 -7.27
N ARG A 16 30.62 16.40 -7.91
CA ARG A 16 29.36 15.69 -8.17
C ARG A 16 28.76 15.04 -6.93
N PHE A 17 29.61 14.69 -5.96
CA PHE A 17 29.19 14.13 -4.68
C PHE A 17 28.87 15.24 -3.67
N LEU A 18 29.77 16.23 -3.55
CA LEU A 18 29.58 17.37 -2.66
C LEU A 18 30.07 18.65 -3.33
N SER A 19 29.16 19.58 -3.58
CA SER A 19 29.45 20.86 -4.23
C SER A 19 29.46 22.01 -3.21
N SER A 20 30.37 22.98 -3.38
CA SER A 20 30.35 24.23 -2.62
C SER A 20 29.17 25.13 -2.98
N ASP A 21 28.63 24.97 -4.19
CA ASP A 21 27.66 25.90 -4.78
C ASP A 21 26.20 25.45 -4.52
N LYS A 22 26.02 24.22 -4.02
CA LYS A 22 24.72 23.65 -3.67
C LYS A 22 24.77 23.05 -2.28
N PHE A 23 23.93 23.55 -1.39
CA PHE A 23 23.73 22.95 -0.07
C PHE A 23 22.72 21.80 -0.17
N THR A 24 23.17 20.66 -0.68
CA THR A 24 22.40 19.41 -0.70
C THR A 24 23.07 18.40 0.22
N MET A 25 22.28 17.73 1.07
CA MET A 25 22.80 16.66 1.92
C MET A 25 23.29 15.51 1.02
N PRO A 26 24.55 15.06 1.15
CA PRO A 26 25.04 13.95 0.35
C PRO A 26 24.34 12.65 0.77
N ASP A 27 23.83 11.90 -0.21
CA ASP A 27 23.26 10.57 0.00
C ASP A 27 24.38 9.53 -0.09
N ILE A 28 24.62 8.77 0.98
CA ILE A 28 25.66 7.74 1.03
C ILE A 28 25.00 6.39 1.22
N ASP A 29 25.01 5.60 0.15
CA ASP A 29 24.57 4.21 0.15
C ASP A 29 25.69 3.28 0.64
N ILE A 30 25.34 2.29 1.46
CA ILE A 30 26.26 1.23 1.89
C ILE A 30 25.76 -0.11 1.38
N ASP A 31 26.50 -0.68 0.42
CA ASP A 31 26.24 -2.00 -0.13
C ASP A 31 26.92 -3.12 0.67
N PHE A 32 26.19 -4.20 0.93
CA PHE A 32 26.74 -5.42 1.54
C PHE A 32 26.01 -6.68 1.04
N ALA A 33 26.58 -7.85 1.36
CA ALA A 33 26.01 -9.13 0.98
C ALA A 33 24.64 -9.36 1.63
N ALA A 34 23.65 -9.77 0.85
CA ALA A 34 22.25 -9.79 1.29
C ALA A 34 21.97 -10.64 2.54
N ASP A 35 22.73 -11.72 2.73
CA ASP A 35 22.69 -12.60 3.90
C ASP A 35 23.14 -11.92 5.20
N ARG A 36 23.93 -10.83 5.11
CA ARG A 36 24.41 -10.06 6.25
C ARG A 36 23.51 -8.88 6.64
N ARG A 37 22.37 -8.71 5.95
CA ARG A 37 21.47 -7.57 6.18
C ARG A 37 21.04 -7.41 7.64
N GLU A 38 20.70 -8.51 8.27
CA GLU A 38 20.24 -8.45 9.66
C GLU A 38 21.35 -8.04 10.61
N GLU A 39 22.54 -8.62 10.43
CA GLU A 39 23.72 -8.29 11.21
C GLU A 39 24.02 -6.79 11.16
N VAL A 40 23.97 -6.18 9.96
CA VAL A 40 24.27 -4.76 9.76
C VAL A 40 23.21 -3.87 10.41
N ILE A 41 21.92 -4.19 10.25
CA ILE A 41 20.83 -3.42 10.87
C ILE A 41 20.96 -3.46 12.40
N GLN A 42 21.19 -4.64 12.96
CA GLN A 42 21.35 -4.81 14.41
C GLN A 42 22.62 -4.12 14.93
N TYR A 43 23.69 -4.08 14.13
CA TYR A 43 24.88 -3.29 14.45
C TYR A 43 24.56 -1.80 14.60
N VAL A 44 23.75 -1.23 13.70
CA VAL A 44 23.35 0.19 13.81
C VAL A 44 22.56 0.43 15.09
N TYR A 45 21.59 -0.44 15.41
CA TYR A 45 20.86 -0.37 16.67
C TYR A 45 21.76 -0.50 17.90
N ALA A 46 22.70 -1.44 17.91
CA ALA A 46 23.64 -1.63 19.00
C ALA A 46 24.59 -0.43 19.18
N LYS A 47 24.97 0.22 18.08
CA LYS A 47 25.92 1.34 18.09
C LYS A 47 25.29 2.65 18.50
N TYR A 48 24.10 2.97 17.98
CA TYR A 48 23.46 4.28 18.21
C TYR A 48 22.31 4.22 19.23
N GLY A 49 21.79 3.03 19.52
CA GLY A 49 20.68 2.81 20.45
C GLY A 49 19.32 2.84 19.76
N HIS A 50 18.37 2.06 20.30
CA HIS A 50 17.01 1.93 19.78
C HIS A 50 16.18 3.22 19.85
N SER A 51 16.57 4.17 20.72
CA SER A 51 15.93 5.49 20.79
C SER A 51 16.42 6.45 19.70
N HIS A 52 17.49 6.13 18.98
CA HIS A 52 18.15 7.04 18.04
C HIS A 52 18.23 6.52 16.62
N ALA A 53 17.82 5.26 16.40
CA ALA A 53 17.81 4.65 15.09
C ALA A 53 16.47 3.96 14.84
N ALA A 54 15.97 4.04 13.60
CA ALA A 54 14.75 3.37 13.18
C ALA A 54 14.77 3.14 11.67
N MET A 55 14.01 2.15 11.20
CA MET A 55 13.79 1.97 9.76
C MET A 55 12.90 3.08 9.21
N VAL A 56 13.09 3.46 7.94
CA VAL A 56 12.18 4.33 7.20
C VAL A 56 11.01 3.49 6.66
N CYS A 57 9.81 4.05 6.59
CA CYS A 57 8.67 3.37 5.98
C CYS A 57 8.52 3.73 4.48
N ASN A 58 7.64 2.98 3.83
CA ASN A 58 7.09 3.29 2.52
C ASN A 58 5.58 3.43 2.67
N HIS A 59 5.02 4.51 2.12
CA HIS A 59 3.58 4.67 1.98
C HIS A 59 3.12 3.95 0.71
N VAL A 60 2.56 2.75 0.86
CA VAL A 60 2.11 1.95 -0.28
C VAL A 60 0.70 2.38 -0.66
N THR A 61 0.52 2.90 -1.87
CA THR A 61 -0.78 3.27 -2.42
C THR A 61 -1.43 2.12 -3.19
N TYR A 62 -2.73 2.22 -3.40
CA TYR A 62 -3.47 1.30 -4.24
C TYR A 62 -2.94 1.25 -5.67
N GLN A 63 -2.46 0.08 -6.09
CA GLN A 63 -2.13 -0.23 -7.48
C GLN A 63 -3.32 -0.92 -8.16
N ALA A 64 -3.44 -0.77 -9.48
CA ALA A 64 -4.58 -1.20 -10.31
C ALA A 64 -5.11 -2.60 -9.97
N ARG A 65 -4.23 -3.61 -9.98
CA ARG A 65 -4.63 -5.01 -9.69
C ARG A 65 -5.13 -5.17 -8.26
N SER A 66 -4.48 -4.50 -7.31
CA SER A 66 -4.79 -4.55 -5.89
C SER A 66 -6.09 -3.81 -5.56
N ALA A 67 -6.35 -2.69 -6.24
CA ALA A 67 -7.57 -1.91 -6.16
C ALA A 67 -8.76 -2.70 -6.75
N LEU A 68 -8.59 -3.23 -7.96
CA LEU A 68 -9.57 -4.09 -8.62
C LEU A 68 -9.95 -5.31 -7.78
N ARG A 69 -8.98 -5.89 -7.07
CA ARG A 69 -9.23 -7.02 -6.17
C ARG A 69 -10.15 -6.63 -5.02
N ASP A 70 -9.78 -5.59 -4.30
CA ASP A 70 -10.46 -5.20 -3.06
C ASP A 70 -11.84 -4.61 -3.38
N ILE A 71 -11.94 -3.74 -4.37
CA ILE A 71 -13.21 -3.19 -4.87
C ILE A 71 -14.08 -4.30 -5.45
N GLY A 72 -13.52 -5.16 -6.30
CA GLY A 72 -14.28 -6.25 -6.92
C GLY A 72 -14.87 -7.19 -5.87
N LYS A 73 -14.12 -7.55 -4.83
CA LYS A 73 -14.63 -8.34 -3.70
C LYS A 73 -15.73 -7.60 -2.94
N ALA A 74 -15.56 -6.31 -2.67
CA ALA A 74 -16.56 -5.49 -1.98
C ALA A 74 -17.87 -5.37 -2.79
N LEU A 75 -17.78 -5.33 -4.12
CA LEU A 75 -18.93 -5.34 -5.03
C LEU A 75 -19.53 -6.75 -5.25
N GLY A 76 -18.95 -7.79 -4.64
CA GLY A 76 -19.44 -9.17 -4.76
C GLY A 76 -19.07 -9.87 -6.07
N LEU A 77 -18.05 -9.40 -6.80
CA LEU A 77 -17.59 -10.06 -8.02
C LEU A 77 -16.96 -11.43 -7.72
N PRO A 78 -17.24 -12.46 -8.55
CA PRO A 78 -16.57 -13.75 -8.45
C PRO A 78 -15.05 -13.61 -8.62
N GLU A 79 -14.26 -14.36 -7.85
CA GLU A 79 -12.79 -14.29 -7.90
C GLU A 79 -12.22 -14.62 -9.29
N GLU A 80 -12.89 -15.49 -10.04
CA GLU A 80 -12.53 -15.82 -11.42
C GLU A 80 -12.64 -14.59 -12.33
N SER A 81 -13.72 -13.81 -12.20
CA SER A 81 -13.91 -12.57 -12.96
C SER A 81 -12.85 -11.54 -12.60
N ILE A 82 -12.56 -11.35 -11.31
CA ILE A 82 -11.50 -10.44 -10.84
C ILE A 82 -10.14 -10.85 -11.43
N THR A 83 -9.81 -12.14 -11.38
CA THR A 83 -8.54 -12.69 -11.88
C THR A 83 -8.43 -12.50 -13.40
N ARG A 84 -9.53 -12.75 -14.13
CA ARG A 84 -9.60 -12.55 -15.59
C ARG A 84 -9.36 -11.09 -15.98
N ILE A 85 -9.98 -10.15 -15.28
CA ILE A 85 -9.79 -8.71 -15.52
C ILE A 85 -8.34 -8.32 -15.18
N GLN A 86 -7.81 -8.73 -14.02
CA GLN A 86 -6.42 -8.45 -13.63
C GLN A 86 -5.41 -8.94 -14.68
N GLY A 87 -5.62 -10.12 -15.26
CA GLY A 87 -4.73 -10.70 -16.27
C GLY A 87 -4.58 -9.85 -17.53
N ARG A 88 -5.57 -9.00 -17.83
CA ARG A 88 -5.61 -8.15 -19.02
C ARG A 88 -5.16 -6.71 -18.77
N LEU A 89 -4.94 -6.31 -17.51
CA LEU A 89 -4.43 -4.99 -17.18
C LEU A 89 -2.92 -4.92 -17.41
N ASP A 90 -2.49 -3.95 -18.21
CA ASP A 90 -1.09 -3.61 -18.51
C ASP A 90 -0.59 -2.37 -17.72
N THR A 91 -1.44 -1.82 -16.86
CA THR A 91 -1.15 -0.65 -16.03
C THR A 91 -1.13 -0.99 -14.54
N ASN A 92 -0.33 -0.25 -13.78
CA ASN A 92 -0.35 -0.24 -12.32
C ASN A 92 -1.21 0.90 -11.75
N ASP A 93 -1.62 1.87 -12.57
CA ASP A 93 -2.45 2.99 -12.16
C ASP A 93 -3.94 2.60 -12.16
N PRO A 94 -4.66 2.72 -11.02
CA PRO A 94 -6.09 2.40 -10.96
C PRO A 94 -6.97 3.26 -11.88
N GLY A 95 -6.64 4.54 -12.08
CA GLY A 95 -7.40 5.43 -12.95
C GLY A 95 -7.32 5.01 -14.42
N LYS A 96 -6.11 4.70 -14.90
CA LYS A 96 -5.91 4.13 -16.24
C LYS A 96 -6.57 2.77 -16.39
N ALA A 97 -6.57 1.96 -15.33
CA ALA A 97 -7.27 0.68 -15.36
C ALA A 97 -8.78 0.86 -15.52
N ALA A 98 -9.36 1.91 -14.93
CA ALA A 98 -10.76 2.28 -15.12
C ALA A 98 -11.04 2.61 -16.60
N ASP A 99 -10.21 3.45 -17.23
CA ASP A 99 -10.35 3.79 -18.66
C ASP A 99 -10.34 2.55 -19.56
N VAL A 100 -9.41 1.60 -19.28
CA VAL A 100 -9.30 0.34 -20.02
C VAL A 100 -10.54 -0.54 -19.84
N ILE A 101 -11.06 -0.66 -18.62
CA ILE A 101 -12.24 -1.48 -18.32
C ILE A 101 -13.50 -0.89 -18.97
N GLU A 102 -13.66 0.44 -18.95
CA GLU A 102 -14.77 1.14 -19.63
C GLU A 102 -14.73 0.87 -21.15
N GLY A 103 -13.54 0.95 -21.77
CA GLY A 103 -13.37 0.68 -23.19
C GLY A 103 -13.74 -0.76 -23.62
N TRP A 104 -13.67 -1.74 -22.71
CA TRP A 104 -14.10 -3.12 -23.03
C TRP A 104 -15.62 -3.26 -23.16
N GLY A 105 -16.39 -2.39 -22.51
CA GLY A 105 -17.85 -2.38 -22.58
C GLY A 105 -18.37 -1.90 -23.94
N GLU A 106 -17.62 -1.04 -24.62
CA GLU A 106 -18.01 -0.47 -25.92
C GLU A 106 -17.74 -1.43 -27.10
N GLU A 107 -16.64 -2.20 -27.06
CA GLU A 107 -16.26 -3.09 -28.17
C GLU A 107 -16.94 -4.47 -28.14
N ASN A 108 -17.53 -4.87 -27.02
CA ASN A 108 -18.02 -6.23 -26.86
C ASN A 108 -19.33 -6.26 -26.06
N SER A 109 -20.47 -6.35 -26.76
CA SER A 109 -21.78 -6.72 -26.18
C SER A 109 -21.79 -8.11 -25.49
N GLN A 110 -20.64 -8.76 -25.33
CA GLN A 110 -20.39 -9.97 -24.54
C GLN A 110 -20.01 -9.67 -23.06
N TRP A 111 -19.59 -8.45 -22.71
CA TRP A 111 -19.29 -8.07 -21.33
C TRP A 111 -20.51 -7.44 -20.68
N SER A 112 -21.54 -8.26 -20.48
CA SER A 112 -22.40 -8.06 -19.31
C SER A 112 -21.74 -8.85 -18.20
N MET A 113 -21.28 -8.19 -17.12
CA MET A 113 -21.02 -8.91 -15.87
C MET A 113 -22.39 -9.41 -15.38
N GLY A 114 -22.78 -10.57 -15.90
CA GLY A 114 -24.16 -10.92 -16.17
C GLY A 114 -25.12 -10.59 -15.06
N ASN A 115 -26.16 -9.79 -15.37
CA ASN A 115 -27.41 -9.50 -14.62
C ASN A 115 -27.46 -9.90 -13.13
N GLY A 116 -26.39 -9.66 -12.38
CA GLY A 116 -26.41 -9.63 -10.94
C GLY A 116 -26.99 -8.28 -10.61
N GLN A 117 -28.32 -8.16 -10.61
CA GLN A 117 -28.94 -7.07 -9.87
C GLN A 117 -28.35 -7.16 -8.46
N LEU A 118 -27.54 -6.18 -8.08
CA LEU A 118 -27.31 -5.89 -6.68
C LEU A 118 -28.69 -5.50 -6.14
N SER A 119 -29.46 -6.46 -5.61
CA SER A 119 -30.61 -6.16 -4.79
C SER A 119 -30.08 -5.71 -3.44
N THR A 120 -29.61 -4.47 -3.38
CA THR A 120 -29.43 -3.79 -2.10
C THR A 120 -30.80 -3.29 -1.69
N SER A 121 -31.58 -4.12 -1.01
CA SER A 121 -32.65 -3.59 -0.15
C SER A 121 -31.96 -2.91 1.04
N GLY A 122 -31.64 -1.63 0.87
CA GLY A 122 -31.24 -0.72 1.94
C GLY A 122 -32.47 0.07 2.36
N GLU A 123 -32.83 0.01 3.64
CA GLU A 123 -33.82 0.93 4.20
C GLU A 123 -33.12 2.20 4.67
N VAL A 124 -33.68 3.35 4.30
CA VAL A 124 -33.25 4.65 4.78
C VAL A 124 -34.10 4.99 6.00
N GLU A 125 -33.54 4.83 7.20
CA GLU A 125 -34.17 5.28 8.43
C GLU A 125 -33.37 6.49 8.97
N ASN A 126 -34.04 7.64 9.13
CA ASN A 126 -33.46 8.89 9.63
C ASN A 126 -32.18 9.37 8.91
N GLY A 127 -32.12 9.20 7.58
CA GLY A 127 -31.03 9.74 6.75
C GLY A 127 -29.69 9.00 6.86
N ARG A 128 -29.65 7.82 7.49
CA ARG A 128 -28.45 6.97 7.57
C ARG A 128 -28.65 5.69 6.76
N TRP A 129 -27.76 5.44 5.81
CA TRP A 129 -27.76 4.20 5.01
C TRP A 129 -27.24 3.02 5.83
N SER A 130 -27.94 1.89 5.80
CA SER A 130 -27.48 0.63 6.36
C SER A 130 -27.63 -0.50 5.35
N ILE A 131 -26.63 -1.38 5.27
CA ILE A 131 -26.65 -2.55 4.38
C ILE A 131 -27.32 -3.70 5.13
N VAL A 132 -28.47 -4.16 4.64
CA VAL A 132 -29.12 -5.38 5.13
C VAL A 132 -28.64 -6.55 4.27
N ASN A 133 -28.04 -7.56 4.93
CA ASN A 133 -27.46 -8.80 4.40
C ASN A 133 -27.86 -9.19 2.95
N GLY A 134 -26.95 -8.99 1.99
CA GLY A 134 -27.11 -9.50 0.63
C GLY A 134 -26.76 -10.98 0.54
N ARG A 135 -27.75 -11.83 0.19
CA ARG A 135 -27.52 -13.22 -0.21
C ARG A 135 -27.69 -13.32 -1.73
N LEU A 136 -26.66 -13.83 -2.42
CA LEU A 136 -26.69 -14.05 -3.86
C LEU A 136 -27.67 -15.20 -4.18
N SER A 137 -28.81 -14.93 -4.80
CA SER A 137 -29.67 -15.99 -5.35
C SER A 137 -29.08 -16.44 -6.70
N THR A 138 -28.39 -17.57 -6.72
CA THR A 138 -28.00 -18.22 -7.97
C THR A 138 -29.22 -18.95 -8.53
N GLY A 139 -29.74 -18.49 -9.67
CA GLY A 139 -30.84 -19.16 -10.36
C GLY A 139 -30.40 -20.55 -10.82
N ARG A 140 -30.88 -21.60 -10.14
CA ARG A 140 -31.07 -22.94 -10.69
C ARG A 140 -32.40 -23.49 -10.19
N ASP A 141 -33.28 -23.81 -11.12
CA ASP A 141 -34.49 -24.57 -10.87
C ASP A 141 -34.16 -25.92 -10.22
N GLY A 142 -34.84 -26.26 -9.12
CA GLY A 142 -34.72 -27.57 -8.49
C GLY A 142 -35.08 -27.59 -7.00
N THR A 143 -36.36 -27.82 -6.72
CA THR A 143 -36.94 -28.47 -5.53
C THR A 143 -36.01 -28.73 -4.32
N GLY A 144 -36.20 -27.99 -3.23
CA GLY A 144 -35.62 -28.32 -1.93
C GLY A 144 -36.24 -27.48 -0.81
N GLN A 145 -37.02 -28.12 0.06
CA GLN A 145 -37.51 -27.54 1.32
C GLN A 145 -36.32 -27.33 2.29
N GLY A 146 -36.24 -26.17 2.95
CA GLY A 146 -35.23 -25.89 3.96
C GLY A 146 -35.69 -24.77 4.91
N GLU A 147 -35.62 -25.06 6.20
CA GLU A 147 -36.26 -24.41 7.34
C GLU A 147 -35.79 -22.96 7.63
N GLU A 148 -36.72 -22.11 8.06
CA GLU A 148 -36.45 -20.81 8.70
C GLU A 148 -36.08 -20.99 10.17
N VAL A 149 -34.91 -20.51 10.58
CA VAL A 149 -34.55 -20.38 12.00
C VAL A 149 -34.50 -18.90 12.37
N ASN A 150 -35.46 -18.51 13.21
CA ASN A 150 -35.68 -17.15 13.67
C ASN A 150 -34.79 -16.86 14.90
N GLY A 151 -33.98 -15.81 14.85
CA GLY A 151 -33.03 -15.46 15.90
C GLY A 151 -32.87 -13.96 16.08
N GLN A 152 -33.87 -13.31 16.68
CA GLN A 152 -33.77 -11.93 17.18
C GLN A 152 -32.73 -11.82 18.30
N ARG A 153 -31.79 -10.87 18.18
CA ARG A 153 -31.07 -10.31 19.33
C ARG A 153 -31.06 -8.78 19.27
N SER A 154 -31.84 -8.21 20.18
CA SER A 154 -31.91 -6.81 20.58
C SER A 154 -30.68 -6.42 21.41
N MET A 155 -30.11 -5.24 21.17
CA MET A 155 -29.38 -4.46 22.17
C MET A 155 -29.66 -2.97 21.96
N VAL A 156 -29.93 -2.30 23.07
CA VAL A 156 -30.52 -0.96 23.23
C VAL A 156 -29.46 0.14 23.39
N ASN A 157 -29.78 1.32 22.83
CA ASN A 157 -29.32 2.70 23.03
C ASN A 157 -28.09 3.03 23.90
N GLY A 158 -27.22 3.88 23.33
CA GLY A 158 -26.37 4.83 24.06
C GLY A 158 -26.21 6.13 23.27
N GLN A 159 -26.96 7.17 23.64
CA GLN A 159 -26.76 8.54 23.16
C GLN A 159 -25.52 9.15 23.83
N LEU A 160 -24.69 9.83 23.05
CA LEU A 160 -23.78 10.87 23.54
C LEU A 160 -23.91 12.08 22.61
N SER A 161 -24.22 13.25 23.16
CA SER A 161 -24.20 14.53 22.45
C SER A 161 -22.97 15.34 22.81
N THR A 162 -22.29 15.91 21.82
CA THR A 162 -21.52 17.18 21.87
C THR A 162 -21.29 17.55 20.40
N GLY A 163 -21.72 18.71 19.91
CA GLY A 163 -20.92 19.94 19.92
C GLY A 163 -20.34 20.14 18.52
N GLY A 164 -20.61 21.29 17.89
CA GLY A 164 -20.53 21.49 16.44
C GLY A 164 -19.15 21.40 15.81
N ASP A 165 -19.15 21.07 14.51
CA ASP A 165 -18.08 21.34 13.55
C ASP A 165 -18.69 21.34 12.13
N GLU A 166 -18.17 22.22 11.29
CA GLU A 166 -18.56 22.43 9.90
C GLU A 166 -18.67 21.10 9.14
N GLN A 167 -19.84 20.83 8.56
CA GLN A 167 -20.02 19.65 7.71
C GLN A 167 -19.11 19.77 6.48
N PRO A 168 -18.24 18.77 6.21
CA PRO A 168 -17.47 18.76 4.98
C PRO A 168 -18.45 18.76 3.81
N SER A 169 -18.26 19.70 2.88
CA SER A 169 -19.10 19.88 1.70
C SER A 169 -19.20 18.56 0.93
N THR A 170 -20.32 17.86 1.08
CA THR A 170 -20.62 16.66 0.32
C THR A 170 -20.83 17.08 -1.14
N LEU A 171 -19.87 16.71 -2.00
CA LEU A 171 -20.08 16.81 -3.44
C LEU A 171 -21.32 15.96 -3.77
N PRO A 172 -22.34 16.53 -4.44
CA PRO A 172 -23.56 15.78 -4.72
C PRO A 172 -23.27 14.79 -5.84
N LEU A 173 -22.93 13.55 -5.47
CA LEU A 173 -23.01 12.42 -6.38
C LEU A 173 -24.49 12.17 -6.65
N THR A 174 -25.02 12.90 -7.64
CA THR A 174 -26.37 12.70 -8.14
C THR A 174 -26.32 11.45 -8.99
N ILE A 175 -26.68 10.31 -8.38
CA ILE A 175 -26.89 9.06 -9.10
C ILE A 175 -28.28 9.17 -9.73
N ASP A 176 -28.32 9.37 -11.04
CA ASP A 176 -29.51 9.15 -11.86
C ASP A 176 -30.17 7.82 -11.43
N ASN A 177 -31.48 7.83 -11.19
CA ASN A 177 -32.32 6.70 -10.75
C ASN A 177 -32.27 5.45 -11.67
N SER A 178 -31.41 5.41 -12.70
CA SER A 178 -30.93 4.19 -13.32
C SER A 178 -30.21 3.26 -12.32
N PRO A 179 -30.39 1.92 -12.38
CA PRO A 179 -29.67 1.00 -11.51
C PRO A 179 -28.17 1.09 -11.82
N LEU A 180 -27.38 1.50 -10.83
CA LEU A 180 -25.92 1.45 -10.91
C LEU A 180 -25.47 0.00 -11.10
N THR A 181 -25.08 -0.35 -12.32
CA THR A 181 -24.51 -1.65 -12.61
C THR A 181 -23.06 -1.71 -12.12
N VAL A 182 -22.58 -2.92 -11.87
CA VAL A 182 -21.18 -3.15 -11.50
C VAL A 182 -20.23 -2.62 -12.58
N ASP A 183 -20.66 -2.62 -13.83
CA ASP A 183 -19.93 -2.09 -14.98
C ASP A 183 -19.68 -0.57 -14.89
N HIS A 184 -20.58 0.19 -14.27
CA HIS A 184 -20.37 1.62 -14.01
C HIS A 184 -19.66 1.89 -12.67
N LEU A 185 -19.98 1.11 -11.63
CA LEU A 185 -19.43 1.34 -10.30
C LEU A 185 -17.94 0.98 -10.20
N LEU A 186 -17.50 -0.10 -10.84
CA LEU A 186 -16.13 -0.56 -10.73
C LEU A 186 -15.12 0.47 -11.25
N PRO A 187 -15.26 1.02 -12.49
CA PRO A 187 -14.37 2.06 -12.98
C PRO A 187 -14.40 3.35 -12.14
N LEU A 188 -15.59 3.80 -11.73
CA LEU A 188 -15.74 4.98 -10.88
C LEU A 188 -14.99 4.86 -9.55
N LEU A 189 -15.09 3.69 -8.90
CA LEU A 189 -14.39 3.42 -7.65
C LEU A 189 -12.88 3.24 -7.86
N LEU A 190 -12.46 2.65 -8.98
CA LEU A 190 -11.04 2.56 -9.35
C LEU A 190 -10.41 3.96 -9.53
N ARG A 191 -11.12 4.91 -10.15
CA ARG A 191 -10.67 6.30 -10.25
C ARG A 191 -10.57 6.96 -8.87
N HIS A 192 -11.57 6.76 -8.01
CA HIS A 192 -11.60 7.37 -6.67
C HIS A 192 -10.54 6.82 -5.72
N ILE A 193 -10.21 5.53 -5.81
CA ILE A 193 -9.21 4.92 -4.93
C ILE A 193 -7.77 5.17 -5.41
N ALA A 194 -7.59 5.73 -6.60
CA ALA A 194 -6.27 6.05 -7.14
C ALA A 194 -5.53 7.01 -6.20
N GLY A 195 -4.30 6.66 -5.84
CA GLY A 195 -3.48 7.45 -4.92
C GLY A 195 -3.84 7.30 -3.43
N CYS A 196 -4.95 6.62 -3.08
CA CYS A 196 -5.26 6.35 -1.68
C CYS A 196 -4.18 5.44 -1.05
N PRO A 197 -3.76 5.71 0.20
CA PRO A 197 -2.87 4.83 0.93
C PRO A 197 -3.56 3.49 1.22
N ARG A 198 -2.81 2.40 1.09
CA ARG A 198 -3.27 1.04 1.38
C ARG A 198 -2.67 0.51 2.68
N HIS A 199 -1.36 0.66 2.85
CA HIS A 199 -0.65 0.26 4.08
C HIS A 199 0.75 0.87 4.14
N LEU A 200 1.32 0.86 5.34
CA LEU A 200 2.73 1.12 5.58
C LEU A 200 3.52 -0.17 5.34
N SER A 201 4.64 -0.04 4.64
CA SER A 201 5.66 -1.11 4.58
C SER A 201 7.01 -0.56 5.00
N ILE A 202 7.99 -1.44 5.24
CA ILE A 202 9.32 -1.03 5.69
C ILE A 202 10.22 -0.85 4.46
N HIS A 203 10.95 0.27 4.39
CA HIS A 203 11.93 0.51 3.34
C HIS A 203 13.01 -0.58 3.36
N SER A 204 13.46 -1.02 2.19
CA SER A 204 14.36 -2.18 2.06
C SER A 204 15.73 -1.96 2.68
N GLY A 205 16.20 -0.70 2.75
CA GLY A 205 17.50 -0.36 3.34
C GLY A 205 17.52 0.91 4.19
N GLY A 206 16.44 1.69 4.19
CA GLY A 206 16.47 3.06 4.69
C GLY A 206 16.42 3.07 6.20
N MET A 207 17.41 3.69 6.82
CA MET A 207 17.51 3.79 8.27
C MET A 207 17.83 5.21 8.70
N LEU A 208 17.09 5.72 9.68
CA LEU A 208 17.34 7.01 10.31
C LEU A 208 18.35 6.85 11.43
N ILE A 209 19.20 7.87 11.59
CA ILE A 209 20.07 8.00 12.76
C ILE A 209 20.05 9.45 13.22
N THR A 210 19.65 9.68 14.47
CA THR A 210 19.53 11.03 15.02
C THR A 210 20.30 11.18 16.33
N ARG A 211 20.79 12.39 16.60
CA ARG A 211 21.42 12.71 17.88
C ARG A 211 20.39 12.77 19.03
N ALA A 212 19.25 13.40 18.79
CA ALA A 212 18.16 13.41 19.76
C ALA A 212 17.32 12.13 19.64
N PRO A 213 16.56 11.74 20.68
CA PRO A 213 15.64 10.63 20.61
C PRO A 213 14.63 10.79 19.47
N LEU A 214 14.40 9.73 18.70
CA LEU A 214 13.54 9.75 17.52
C LEU A 214 12.07 9.98 17.87
N ASP A 215 11.60 9.49 19.01
CA ASP A 215 10.23 9.69 19.51
C ASP A 215 9.91 11.16 19.82
N ALA A 216 10.93 12.00 20.01
CA ALA A 216 10.78 13.44 20.14
C ALA A 216 10.74 14.18 18.78
N ILE A 217 11.01 13.49 17.67
CA ILE A 217 11.14 14.07 16.33
C ILE A 217 10.02 13.55 15.42
N VAL A 218 9.78 12.23 15.42
CA VAL A 218 8.91 11.55 14.47
C VAL A 218 8.13 10.41 15.14
N PRO A 219 6.86 10.18 14.77
CA PRO A 219 6.11 9.02 15.26
C PRO A 219 6.79 7.71 14.86
N LEU A 220 6.91 6.81 15.84
CA LEU A 220 7.48 5.48 15.67
C LEU A 220 6.44 4.41 15.96
N GLU A 221 6.54 3.27 15.28
CA GLU A 221 5.81 2.06 15.61
C GLU A 221 6.75 0.84 15.62
N PRO A 222 6.45 -0.19 16.43
CA PRO A 222 7.19 -1.44 16.35
C PRO A 222 7.05 -2.05 14.95
N ALA A 223 8.16 -2.43 14.35
CA ALA A 223 8.15 -3.13 13.08
C ALA A 223 7.64 -4.57 13.26
N THR A 224 7.16 -5.19 12.18
CA THR A 224 6.78 -6.61 12.17
C THR A 224 7.95 -7.53 12.54
N MET A 225 9.18 -7.09 12.29
CA MET A 225 10.40 -7.81 12.67
C MET A 225 10.82 -7.44 14.11
N PRO A 226 11.03 -8.42 15.00
CA PRO A 226 11.37 -8.16 16.40
C PRO A 226 12.61 -7.26 16.56
N GLY A 227 12.56 -6.40 17.59
CA GLY A 227 13.69 -5.53 17.95
C GLY A 227 13.91 -4.35 17.00
N ARG A 228 12.91 -3.98 16.19
CA ARG A 228 13.00 -2.84 15.28
C ARG A 228 11.84 -1.89 15.46
N PHE A 229 12.12 -0.63 15.18
CA PHE A 229 11.13 0.41 15.03
C PHE A 229 11.12 0.89 13.59
N VAL A 230 9.95 1.30 13.14
CA VAL A 230 9.78 1.98 11.86
C VAL A 230 9.22 3.37 12.11
N CYS A 231 9.84 4.34 11.46
CA CYS A 231 9.41 5.72 11.37
C CYS A 231 8.21 5.80 10.43
N GLN A 232 7.15 6.51 10.81
CA GLN A 232 5.95 6.65 9.98
C GLN A 232 6.10 7.63 8.81
N TRP A 233 7.24 8.32 8.70
CA TRP A 233 7.60 9.15 7.54
C TRP A 233 8.32 8.32 6.47
N ASP A 234 8.01 8.62 5.21
CA ASP A 234 8.67 8.04 4.04
C ASP A 234 10.01 8.73 3.74
N LYS A 235 10.71 8.25 2.70
CA LYS A 235 12.07 8.71 2.33
C LYS A 235 12.10 10.22 2.04
N GLU A 236 11.05 10.70 1.38
CA GLU A 236 10.86 12.09 0.97
C GLU A 236 10.59 12.98 2.19
N SER A 237 9.64 12.61 3.05
CA SER A 237 9.32 13.38 4.26
C SER A 237 10.49 13.46 5.24
N VAL A 238 11.29 12.39 5.33
CA VAL A 238 12.54 12.36 6.10
C VAL A 238 13.56 13.36 5.56
N GLU A 239 13.72 13.41 4.24
CA GLU A 239 14.66 14.30 3.57
C GLU A 239 14.24 15.75 3.69
N ASP A 240 12.95 16.03 3.52
CA ASP A 240 12.35 17.36 3.69
C ASP A 240 12.51 17.88 5.13
N ALA A 241 12.47 16.98 6.12
CA ALA A 241 12.74 17.30 7.52
C ALA A 241 14.24 17.51 7.83
N GLY A 242 15.13 17.31 6.86
CA GLY A 242 16.58 17.44 7.03
C GLY A 242 17.18 16.35 7.92
N LEU A 243 16.52 15.20 8.06
CA LEU A 243 17.00 14.10 8.87
C LEU A 243 18.02 13.26 8.11
N ILE A 244 19.08 12.85 8.81
CA ILE A 244 20.11 11.98 8.24
C ILE A 244 19.54 10.58 8.09
N LYS A 245 19.47 10.12 6.83
CA LYS A 245 19.19 8.74 6.45
C LYS A 245 20.45 8.07 5.94
N ILE A 246 20.56 6.77 6.18
CA ILE A 246 21.56 5.90 5.57
C ILE A 246 20.80 4.78 4.87
N ASP A 247 21.10 4.57 3.60
CA ASP A 247 20.54 3.48 2.81
C ASP A 247 21.48 2.26 2.89
N LEU A 248 21.02 1.24 3.61
CA LEU A 248 21.69 -0.05 3.83
C LEU A 248 21.24 -1.06 2.78
N LEU A 249 21.99 -1.16 1.68
CA LEU A 249 21.60 -1.91 0.50
C LEU A 249 22.15 -3.35 0.54
N ALA A 250 21.22 -4.29 0.69
CA ALA A 250 21.49 -5.72 0.72
C ALA A 250 21.50 -6.30 -0.71
N LEU A 251 22.68 -6.52 -1.29
CA LEU A 251 22.82 -6.98 -2.66
C LEU A 251 23.05 -8.49 -2.76
N ARG A 252 22.21 -9.17 -3.57
CA ARG A 252 22.36 -10.60 -3.85
C ARG A 252 23.62 -10.93 -4.64
N THR A 253 24.06 -10.04 -5.52
CA THR A 253 25.30 -10.20 -6.30
C THR A 253 26.52 -10.30 -5.38
N LEU A 254 26.59 -9.48 -4.32
CA LEU A 254 27.66 -9.56 -3.33
C LEU A 254 27.58 -10.87 -2.51
N GLY A 255 26.37 -11.37 -2.23
CA GLY A 255 26.17 -12.70 -1.64
C GLY A 255 26.76 -13.81 -2.51
N LEU A 256 26.47 -13.81 -3.81
CA LEU A 256 27.02 -14.78 -4.76
C LEU A 256 28.55 -14.73 -4.86
N VAL A 257 29.14 -13.53 -4.85
CA VAL A 257 30.60 -13.37 -4.83
C VAL A 257 31.19 -13.95 -3.55
N SER A 258 30.57 -13.67 -2.40
CA SER A 258 31.01 -14.21 -1.11
C SER A 258 30.97 -15.74 -1.08
N GLU A 259 29.90 -16.34 -1.62
CA GLU A 259 29.74 -17.78 -1.74
C GLU A 259 30.81 -18.39 -2.68
N ALA A 260 31.03 -17.80 -3.84
CA ALA A 260 32.05 -18.24 -4.80
C ALA A 260 33.46 -18.20 -4.19
N LEU A 261 33.79 -17.14 -3.44
CA LEU A 261 35.06 -17.05 -2.72
C LEU A 261 35.19 -18.13 -1.65
N GLY A 262 34.09 -18.45 -0.95
CA GLY A 262 34.05 -19.56 0.01
C GLY A 262 34.37 -20.91 -0.64
N TYR A 263 33.82 -21.17 -1.83
CA TYR A 263 34.14 -22.38 -2.60
C TYR A 263 35.60 -22.43 -3.06
N ILE A 264 36.16 -21.32 -3.54
CA ILE A 264 37.56 -21.26 -3.97
C ILE A 264 38.51 -21.46 -2.80
N ALA A 265 38.22 -20.86 -1.63
CA ALA A 265 39.07 -20.99 -0.45
C ALA A 265 38.99 -22.38 0.21
N GLY A 266 37.89 -23.11 -0.01
CA GLY A 266 37.69 -24.48 0.47
C GLY A 266 38.13 -25.58 -0.50
N ALA A 267 38.58 -25.24 -1.72
CA ALA A 267 39.11 -26.14 -2.75
C ALA A 267 40.65 -26.13 -2.77
#